data_AF-A0A841EA34-F1
#
_entry.id   AF-A0A841EA34-F1
#
_cell.length_a   1.000
_cell.length_b   1.000
_cell.length_c   1.000
_cell.angle_alpha   90.00
_cell.angle_beta   90.00
_cell.angle_gamma   90.00
#
_symmetry.space_group_name_H-M   'P 1'
#
loop_
_entity.id
_entity.type
_entity.pdbx_description
1 polymer ?
#
loop_
_entity_poly.entity_id
_entity_poly.type
_entity_poly.pdbx_seq_one_letter_code
_entity_poly.pdbx_strand_id
1 'polypeptide(L)'
;MPRHGRAALLRLAAWFEDADPRSAHEICSAAFAVHGATHLGGPGEDPVGAASSWWTAPLADGAAARLANALPAAEVRDHAEQRSRLRDAAESSAHWRRSAAQELRRVLSEATGGDSRIRLSTPAMEVLMELLTAALGTGDATRHPVSAGDLELGVRLHIRHDPRAAITLRGADGDLGLEGLRLRVTSFDAPDETAEIPDAESRSRPAPASGTPLPFARED
;
A
#
# COMPACT_ATOMS: atom_id res chain seq x y z
N MET A 1 -6.97 22.76 -18.56
CA MET A 1 -7.36 24.05 -17.94
C MET A 1 -6.19 25.03 -18.05
N PRO A 2 -6.26 26.04 -18.94
CA PRO A 2 -5.26 27.11 -18.93
C PRO A 2 -5.32 27.80 -17.56
N ARG A 3 -4.20 27.83 -16.83
CA ARG A 3 -4.12 28.61 -15.59
C ARG A 3 -4.13 30.09 -15.97
N HIS A 4 -5.30 30.70 -15.94
CA HIS A 4 -5.41 32.15 -16.06
C HIS A 4 -4.67 32.78 -14.89
N GLY A 5 -3.63 33.56 -15.18
CA GLY A 5 -2.81 34.21 -14.16
C GLY A 5 -3.65 35.18 -13.32
N ARG A 6 -3.16 35.50 -12.11
CA ARG A 6 -3.80 36.45 -11.18
C ARG A 6 -4.28 37.75 -11.84
N ALA A 7 -3.53 38.28 -12.80
CA ALA A 7 -3.88 39.49 -13.55
C ALA A 7 -5.16 39.35 -14.39
N ALA A 8 -5.47 38.15 -14.91
CA ALA A 8 -6.71 37.91 -15.63
C ALA A 8 -7.93 37.91 -14.70
N LEU A 9 -7.79 37.33 -13.50
CA LEU A 9 -8.86 37.31 -12.49
C LEU A 9 -9.14 38.71 -11.93
N LEU A 10 -8.12 39.53 -11.72
CA LEU A 10 -8.30 40.92 -11.26
C LEU A 10 -8.99 41.80 -12.31
N ARG A 11 -8.68 41.60 -13.60
CA ARG A 11 -9.41 42.29 -14.69
C ARG A 11 -10.87 41.87 -14.75
N LEU A 12 -11.16 40.58 -14.57
CA LEU A 12 -12.53 40.09 -14.50
C LEU A 12 -13.29 40.70 -13.31
N ALA A 13 -12.65 40.76 -12.13
CA ALA A 13 -13.25 41.36 -10.94
C ALA A 13 -13.60 42.85 -11.14
N ALA A 14 -12.70 43.62 -11.78
CA ALA A 14 -12.97 45.01 -12.13
C ALA A 14 -14.16 45.16 -13.08
N TRP A 15 -14.35 44.25 -14.03
CA TRP A 15 -15.54 44.27 -14.90
C TRP A 15 -16.84 43.94 -14.17
N PHE A 16 -16.80 43.11 -13.12
CA PHE A 16 -17.97 42.83 -12.30
C PHE A 16 -18.34 44.00 -11.38
N GLU A 17 -17.36 44.77 -10.92
CA GLU A 17 -17.57 45.90 -10.01
C GLU A 17 -18.36 47.04 -10.65
N ASP A 18 -18.21 47.25 -11.96
CA ASP A 18 -18.86 48.32 -12.73
C ASP A 18 -20.13 47.84 -13.48
N ALA A 19 -20.45 46.55 -13.44
CA ALA A 19 -21.53 45.96 -14.22
C ALA A 19 -22.89 46.00 -13.49
N ASP A 20 -23.94 46.39 -14.20
CA ASP A 20 -25.32 46.16 -13.76
C ASP A 20 -25.66 44.65 -13.73
N PRO A 21 -26.75 44.22 -13.06
CA PRO A 21 -27.06 42.80 -12.88
C PRO A 21 -27.19 41.99 -14.17
N ARG A 22 -27.66 42.60 -15.27
CA ARG A 22 -27.77 41.94 -16.58
C ARG A 22 -26.39 41.78 -17.20
N SER A 23 -25.60 42.85 -17.21
CA SER A 23 -24.23 42.85 -17.73
C SER A 23 -23.33 41.89 -16.94
N ALA A 24 -23.48 41.82 -15.61
CA ALA A 24 -22.77 40.87 -14.75
C ALA A 24 -23.12 39.42 -15.10
N HIS A 25 -24.38 39.14 -15.40
CA HIS A 25 -24.80 37.81 -15.86
C HIS A 25 -24.18 37.45 -17.23
N GLU A 26 -24.16 38.39 -18.17
CA GLU A 26 -23.54 38.21 -19.48
C GLU A 26 -22.02 37.95 -19.35
N ILE A 27 -21.31 38.74 -18.54
CA ILE A 27 -19.88 38.57 -18.22
C ILE A 27 -19.63 37.19 -17.58
N CYS A 28 -20.46 36.78 -16.62
CA CYS A 28 -20.35 35.48 -15.96
C CYS A 28 -20.55 34.32 -16.95
N SER A 29 -21.60 34.41 -17.77
CA SER A 29 -21.92 33.37 -18.75
C SER A 29 -20.84 33.24 -19.82
N ALA A 30 -20.22 34.35 -20.23
CA ALA A 30 -19.12 34.37 -21.19
C ALA A 30 -17.81 33.84 -20.61
N ALA A 31 -17.45 34.27 -19.39
CA ALA A 31 -16.18 33.91 -18.76
C ALA A 31 -16.13 32.45 -18.28
N PHE A 32 -17.25 31.94 -17.78
CA PHE A 32 -17.33 30.60 -17.17
C PHE A 32 -18.10 29.58 -18.00
N ALA A 33 -18.55 29.97 -19.21
CA ALA A 33 -19.41 29.14 -20.05
C ALA A 33 -20.66 28.62 -19.30
N VAL A 34 -21.13 29.37 -18.31
CA VAL A 34 -22.37 29.10 -17.56
C VAL A 34 -23.53 29.58 -18.42
N HIS A 35 -23.78 28.87 -19.51
CA HIS A 35 -25.07 28.95 -20.16
C HIS A 35 -26.01 28.01 -19.41
N GLY A 36 -27.29 28.35 -19.31
CA GLY A 36 -28.30 27.41 -18.84
C GLY A 36 -28.15 26.10 -19.60
N ALA A 37 -28.52 24.97 -18.99
CA ALA A 37 -28.35 23.64 -19.56
C ALA A 37 -29.14 23.49 -20.89
N THR A 38 -28.58 23.97 -22.00
CA THR A 38 -29.13 23.87 -23.35
C THR A 38 -29.11 22.43 -23.86
N HIS A 39 -28.44 21.55 -23.11
CA HIS A 39 -28.46 20.10 -23.27
C HIS A 39 -29.67 19.42 -22.59
N LEU A 40 -30.46 20.14 -21.79
CA LEU A 40 -31.64 19.59 -21.09
C LEU A 40 -32.99 20.05 -21.65
N GLY A 41 -33.01 20.79 -22.75
CA GLY A 41 -34.26 21.17 -23.40
C GLY A 41 -34.09 22.26 -24.45
N GLY A 42 -34.13 21.85 -25.71
CA GLY A 42 -34.44 22.71 -26.84
C GLY A 42 -35.57 22.06 -27.66
N PRO A 43 -36.34 22.82 -28.46
CA PRO A 43 -37.25 22.23 -29.42
C PRO A 43 -36.43 21.45 -30.44
N GLY A 44 -36.29 20.14 -30.24
CA GLY A 44 -35.80 19.22 -31.27
C GLY A 44 -36.97 18.90 -32.20
N GLU A 45 -36.73 18.91 -33.51
CA GLU A 45 -37.77 18.53 -34.48
C GLU A 45 -38.15 17.04 -34.37
N ASP A 46 -37.27 16.21 -33.81
CA ASP A 46 -37.46 14.76 -33.68
C ASP A 46 -37.88 14.34 -32.26
N PRO A 47 -39.00 13.63 -32.09
CA PRO A 47 -39.42 13.10 -30.79
C PRO A 47 -38.48 11.98 -30.32
N VAL A 48 -37.68 12.25 -29.29
CA VAL A 48 -36.87 11.23 -28.62
C VAL A 48 -37.73 10.44 -27.62
N GLY A 49 -37.77 9.12 -27.75
CA GLY A 49 -38.53 8.26 -26.83
C GLY A 49 -38.06 8.38 -25.38
N ALA A 50 -39.00 8.37 -24.43
CA ALA A 50 -38.74 8.56 -22.99
C ALA A 50 -37.79 7.50 -22.37
N ALA A 51 -37.61 6.35 -23.02
CA ALA A 51 -36.70 5.29 -22.58
C ALA A 51 -35.30 5.37 -23.22
N SER A 52 -35.03 6.38 -24.06
CA SER A 52 -33.72 6.55 -24.69
C SER A 52 -32.67 6.95 -23.67
N SER A 53 -31.58 6.20 -23.61
CA SER A 53 -30.42 6.56 -22.81
C SER A 53 -29.82 7.87 -23.33
N TRP A 54 -29.54 8.79 -22.41
CA TRP A 54 -28.88 10.07 -22.71
C TRP A 54 -27.46 9.91 -23.30
N TRP A 55 -26.87 8.72 -23.19
CA TRP A 55 -25.58 8.39 -23.81
C TRP A 55 -25.67 8.16 -25.32
N THR A 56 -26.84 7.72 -25.81
CA THR A 56 -27.08 7.32 -27.20
C THR A 56 -28.15 8.16 -27.88
N ALA A 57 -28.81 9.06 -27.16
CA ALA A 57 -29.80 9.96 -27.70
C ALA A 57 -29.16 10.98 -28.66
N PRO A 58 -29.90 11.43 -29.70
CA PRO A 58 -29.45 12.54 -30.54
C PRO A 58 -29.11 13.79 -29.71
N LEU A 59 -28.03 14.48 -30.08
CA LEU A 59 -27.70 15.76 -29.45
C LEU A 59 -28.77 16.81 -29.81
N ALA A 60 -29.14 17.64 -28.84
CA ALA A 60 -29.98 18.81 -29.13
C ALA A 60 -29.25 19.77 -30.10
N ASP A 61 -29.99 20.44 -30.97
CA ASP A 61 -29.43 21.31 -32.02
C ASP A 61 -28.47 22.38 -31.48
N GLY A 62 -28.79 22.96 -30.31
CA GLY A 62 -27.91 23.91 -29.64
C GLY A 62 -26.59 23.31 -29.16
N ALA A 63 -26.60 22.04 -28.73
CA ALA A 63 -25.40 21.30 -28.35
C ALA A 63 -24.59 20.89 -29.59
N ALA A 64 -25.26 20.46 -30.66
CA ALA A 64 -24.64 20.13 -31.94
C ALA A 64 -23.96 21.34 -32.58
N ALA A 65 -24.64 22.50 -32.63
CA ALA A 65 -24.06 23.75 -33.12
C ALA A 65 -22.88 24.23 -32.28
N ARG A 66 -22.92 24.05 -30.95
CA ARG A 66 -21.80 24.40 -30.06
C ARG A 66 -20.60 23.47 -30.25
N LEU A 67 -20.83 22.18 -30.49
CA LEU A 67 -19.78 21.21 -30.81
C LEU A 67 -19.17 21.50 -32.19
N ALA A 68 -19.99 21.84 -33.17
CA ALA A 68 -19.55 22.22 -34.52
C ALA A 68 -18.72 23.51 -34.52
N ASN A 69 -19.04 24.44 -33.62
CA ASN A 69 -18.28 25.68 -33.41
C ASN A 69 -17.24 25.59 -32.29
N ALA A 70 -17.01 24.40 -31.71
CA ALA A 70 -15.98 24.23 -30.72
C ALA A 70 -14.63 24.39 -31.40
N LEU A 71 -13.79 25.27 -30.85
CA LEU A 71 -12.38 25.33 -31.24
C LEU A 71 -11.78 23.91 -31.13
N PRO A 72 -10.86 23.53 -32.04
CA PRO A 72 -10.17 22.25 -31.95
C PRO A 72 -9.65 22.04 -30.52
N ALA A 73 -9.88 20.84 -29.98
CA ALA A 73 -9.32 20.48 -28.69
C ALA A 73 -7.81 20.79 -28.75
N ALA A 74 -7.33 21.61 -27.81
CA ALA A 74 -5.91 21.96 -27.75
C ALA A 74 -5.08 20.67 -27.78
N GLU A 75 -3.99 20.67 -28.55
CA GLU A 75 -3.12 19.51 -28.67
C GLU A 75 -2.79 18.95 -27.28
N VAL A 76 -3.08 17.66 -27.10
CA VAL A 76 -2.77 16.95 -25.85
C VAL A 76 -1.26 17.05 -25.66
N ARG A 77 -0.85 17.71 -24.59
CA ARG A 77 0.57 17.88 -24.28
C ARG A 77 1.23 16.51 -24.22
N ASP A 78 2.32 16.34 -24.96
CA ASP A 78 3.06 15.09 -24.94
C ASP A 78 3.72 14.90 -23.57
N HIS A 79 3.22 13.91 -22.83
CA HIS A 79 3.72 13.51 -21.52
C HIS A 79 4.53 12.21 -21.61
N ALA A 80 5.00 11.81 -22.80
CA ALA A 80 5.82 10.60 -22.98
C ALA A 80 7.07 10.60 -22.08
N GLU A 81 7.82 11.71 -22.04
CA GLU A 81 9.02 11.81 -21.19
C GLU A 81 8.69 11.70 -19.70
N GLN A 82 7.64 12.40 -19.25
CA GLN A 82 7.22 12.34 -17.85
C GLN A 82 6.77 10.92 -17.47
N ARG A 83 6.03 10.24 -18.35
CA ARG A 83 5.61 8.85 -18.16
C ARG A 83 6.80 7.90 -18.13
N SER A 84 7.81 8.11 -18.99
CA SER A 84 9.05 7.33 -18.97
C SER A 84 9.76 7.47 -17.63
N ARG A 85 10.00 8.71 -17.16
CA ARG A 85 10.66 8.96 -15.88
C ARG A 85 9.93 8.33 -14.70
N LEU A 86 8.59 8.41 -14.68
CA LEU A 86 7.78 7.77 -13.63
C LEU A 86 7.87 6.24 -13.68
N ARG A 87 7.91 5.65 -14.88
CA ARG A 87 8.10 4.21 -15.05
C ARG A 87 9.48 3.79 -14.56
N ASP A 88 10.53 4.48 -14.99
CA ASP A 88 11.92 4.16 -14.60
C ASP A 88 12.11 4.28 -13.08
N ALA A 89 11.51 5.29 -12.45
CA ALA A 89 11.51 5.44 -11.00
C ALA A 89 10.77 4.30 -10.28
N ALA A 90 9.61 3.89 -10.80
CA ALA A 90 8.84 2.78 -10.25
C ALA A 90 9.58 1.44 -10.39
N GLU A 91 10.19 1.18 -11.55
CA GLU A 91 10.98 -0.02 -11.80
C GLU A 91 12.21 -0.08 -10.89
N SER A 92 12.89 1.05 -10.70
CA SER A 92 14.03 1.17 -9.80
C SER A 92 13.61 0.91 -8.35
N SER A 93 12.51 1.52 -7.89
CA SER A 93 11.97 1.28 -6.54
C SER A 93 11.62 -0.19 -6.31
N ALA A 94 10.92 -0.81 -7.26
CA ALA A 94 10.57 -2.22 -7.19
C ALA A 94 11.81 -3.13 -7.19
N HIS A 95 12.85 -2.77 -7.94
CA HIS A 95 14.13 -3.48 -7.90
C HIS A 95 14.79 -3.39 -6.52
N TRP A 96 14.85 -2.20 -5.92
CA TRP A 96 15.44 -2.02 -4.59
C TRP A 96 14.68 -2.78 -3.51
N ARG A 97 13.34 -2.77 -3.54
CA ARG A 97 12.51 -3.54 -2.60
C ARG A 97 12.73 -5.04 -2.73
N ARG A 98 12.83 -5.56 -3.97
CA ARG A 98 13.14 -6.98 -4.21
C ARG A 98 14.54 -7.36 -3.71
N SER A 99 15.54 -6.52 -3.96
CA SER A 99 16.90 -6.75 -3.46
C SER A 99 16.97 -6.71 -1.93
N ALA A 100 16.26 -5.77 -1.30
CA ALA A 100 16.11 -5.67 0.15
C ALA A 100 15.47 -6.93 0.76
N ALA A 101 14.39 -7.44 0.15
CA ALA A 101 13.75 -8.68 0.60
C ALA A 101 14.69 -9.89 0.51
N GLN A 102 15.51 -9.98 -0.54
CA GLN A 102 16.53 -11.02 -0.69
C GLN A 102 17.64 -10.89 0.38
N GLU A 103 18.08 -9.67 0.67
CA GLU A 103 19.04 -9.40 1.74
C GLU A 103 18.49 -9.86 3.10
N LEU A 104 17.24 -9.49 3.44
CA LEU A 104 16.59 -9.91 4.68
C LEU A 104 16.49 -11.43 4.78
N ARG A 105 16.10 -12.11 3.70
CA ARG A 105 16.08 -13.59 3.67
C ARG A 105 17.46 -14.20 3.89
N ARG A 106 18.52 -13.59 3.35
CA ARG A 106 19.89 -14.10 3.52
C ARG A 106 20.40 -13.89 4.93
N VAL A 107 20.12 -12.72 5.51
CA VAL A 107 20.69 -12.28 6.78
C VAL A 107 19.92 -12.81 7.98
N LEU A 108 18.60 -12.99 7.83
CA LEU A 108 17.69 -13.47 8.87
C LEU A 108 17.07 -14.83 8.54
N SER A 109 17.74 -15.67 7.72
CA SER A 109 17.25 -17.02 7.40
C SER A 109 17.09 -17.89 8.64
N GLU A 110 18.01 -17.71 9.59
CA GLU A 110 17.99 -18.34 10.90
C GLU A 110 17.45 -17.37 11.94
N ALA A 111 16.85 -17.91 13.01
CA ALA A 111 16.38 -17.10 14.10
C ALA A 111 17.57 -16.39 14.77
N THR A 112 17.43 -15.09 14.98
CA THR A 112 18.48 -14.28 15.62
C THR A 112 18.85 -14.82 17.00
N GLY A 113 20.13 -14.78 17.33
CA GLY A 113 20.70 -15.20 18.62
C GLY A 113 20.56 -14.15 19.73
N GLY A 114 21.04 -14.49 20.92
CA GLY A 114 20.87 -13.69 22.15
C GLY A 114 21.57 -12.32 22.16
N ASP A 115 22.67 -12.14 21.43
CA ASP A 115 23.33 -10.84 21.22
C ASP A 115 23.74 -10.74 19.74
N SER A 116 22.76 -10.43 18.90
CA SER A 116 22.95 -10.40 17.44
C SER A 116 23.20 -8.99 16.95
N ARG A 117 24.31 -8.79 16.23
CA ARG A 117 24.62 -7.52 15.56
C ARG A 117 24.63 -7.70 14.06
N ILE A 118 23.67 -7.08 13.39
CA ILE A 118 23.40 -7.29 11.97
C ILE A 118 23.49 -5.95 11.26
N ARG A 119 24.15 -5.93 10.10
CA ARG A 119 24.16 -4.75 9.22
C ARG A 119 23.15 -4.97 8.11
N LEU A 120 22.32 -3.96 7.87
CA LEU A 120 21.33 -3.95 6.80
C LEU A 120 21.57 -2.74 5.90
N SER A 121 21.32 -2.90 4.61
CA SER A 121 21.20 -1.76 3.70
C SER A 121 19.98 -0.89 4.08
N THR A 122 19.98 0.39 3.67
CA THR A 122 18.84 1.30 3.88
C THR A 122 17.51 0.72 3.38
N PRO A 123 17.37 0.21 2.14
CA PRO A 123 16.10 -0.37 1.70
C PRO A 123 15.73 -1.67 2.44
N ALA A 124 16.71 -2.45 2.92
CA ALA A 124 16.43 -3.62 3.77
C ALA A 124 15.90 -3.21 5.15
N MET A 125 16.43 -2.14 5.74
CA MET A 125 15.91 -1.57 6.99
C MET A 125 14.47 -1.06 6.83
N GLU A 126 14.16 -0.37 5.72
CA GLU A 126 12.81 0.12 5.43
C GLU A 126 11.80 -1.03 5.31
N VAL A 127 12.10 -2.04 4.49
CA VAL A 127 11.22 -3.23 4.35
C VAL A 127 11.05 -3.96 5.68
N LEU A 128 12.12 -4.08 6.48
CA LEU A 128 12.03 -4.71 7.79
C LEU A 128 11.13 -3.92 8.75
N MET A 129 11.23 -2.59 8.77
CA MET A 129 10.38 -1.73 9.59
C MET A 129 8.90 -1.82 9.19
N GLU A 130 8.60 -1.89 7.90
CA GLU A 130 7.24 -2.13 7.40
C GLU A 130 6.70 -3.48 7.90
N LEU A 131 7.48 -4.56 7.77
CA LEU A 131 7.10 -5.90 8.23
C LEU A 131 6.96 -5.99 9.75
N LEU A 132 7.87 -5.36 10.52
CA LEU A 132 7.80 -5.28 11.98
C LEU A 132 6.51 -4.56 12.41
N THR A 133 6.21 -3.42 11.79
CA THR A 133 4.99 -2.66 12.08
C THR A 133 3.75 -3.49 11.78
N ALA A 134 3.72 -4.19 10.65
CA ALA A 134 2.63 -5.08 10.29
C ALA A 134 2.47 -6.24 11.28
N ALA A 135 3.57 -6.91 11.67
CA ALA A 135 3.55 -8.06 12.58
C ALA A 135 3.15 -7.67 14.02
N LEU A 136 3.62 -6.53 14.51
CA LEU A 136 3.22 -6.03 15.83
C LEU A 136 1.81 -5.41 15.82
N GLY A 137 1.30 -5.03 14.65
CA GLY A 137 -0.08 -4.60 14.47
C GLY A 137 -1.09 -5.76 14.53
N THR A 138 -0.68 -7.00 14.26
CA THR A 138 -1.58 -8.17 14.31
C THR A 138 -1.70 -8.79 15.69
N GLY A 139 -0.76 -8.53 16.61
CA GLY A 139 -0.82 -9.06 17.96
C GLY A 139 0.37 -8.74 18.86
N ASP A 140 0.33 -9.30 20.06
CA ASP A 140 1.36 -9.13 21.09
C ASP A 140 2.37 -10.29 21.05
N ALA A 141 3.55 -10.00 20.49
CA ALA A 141 4.66 -10.96 20.35
C ALA A 141 5.12 -11.58 21.68
N THR A 142 4.86 -10.92 22.82
CA THR A 142 5.24 -11.42 24.15
C THR A 142 4.37 -12.57 24.63
N ARG A 143 3.14 -12.67 24.11
CA ARG A 143 2.17 -13.71 24.47
C ARG A 143 2.21 -14.88 23.50
N HIS A 144 2.21 -14.58 22.20
CA HIS A 144 2.21 -15.57 21.14
C HIS A 144 3.13 -15.11 19.99
N PRO A 145 3.76 -16.05 19.26
CA PRO A 145 4.48 -15.71 18.04
C PRO A 145 3.59 -14.93 17.08
N VAL A 146 4.13 -13.87 16.49
CA VAL A 146 3.44 -13.06 15.47
C VAL A 146 4.24 -13.08 14.18
N SER A 147 3.53 -13.03 13.06
CA SER A 147 4.15 -12.99 11.74
C SER A 147 3.42 -12.02 10.81
N ALA A 148 4.16 -11.46 9.86
CA ALA A 148 3.63 -10.68 8.76
C ALA A 148 4.41 -10.99 7.50
N GLY A 149 3.72 -11.04 6.36
CA GLY A 149 4.34 -11.31 5.08
C GLY A 149 3.94 -10.32 4.01
N ASP A 150 4.82 -10.16 3.04
CA ASP A 150 4.60 -9.40 1.82
C ASP A 150 4.63 -10.40 0.66
N LEU A 151 3.48 -10.60 0.02
CA LEU A 151 3.31 -11.54 -1.09
C LEU A 151 4.06 -11.06 -2.34
N GLU A 152 4.12 -9.75 -2.59
CA GLU A 152 4.81 -9.19 -3.76
C GLU A 152 6.32 -9.38 -3.64
N LEU A 153 6.85 -9.28 -2.41
CA LEU A 153 8.27 -9.51 -2.12
C LEU A 153 8.59 -10.98 -1.82
N GLY A 154 7.58 -11.83 -1.65
CA GLY A 154 7.75 -13.26 -1.40
C GLY A 154 8.44 -13.57 -0.06
N VAL A 155 8.26 -12.71 0.95
CA VAL A 155 8.90 -12.82 2.27
C VAL A 155 7.88 -12.83 3.40
N ARG A 156 8.24 -13.50 4.50
CA ARG A 156 7.50 -13.47 5.76
C ARG A 156 8.46 -13.27 6.92
N LEU A 157 8.17 -12.27 7.75
CA LEU A 157 8.85 -12.04 9.02
C LEU A 157 8.10 -12.79 10.14
N HIS A 158 8.85 -13.49 10.96
CA HIS A 158 8.41 -14.17 12.16
C HIS A 158 9.08 -13.55 13.38
N ILE A 159 8.29 -13.25 14.39
CA ILE A 159 8.73 -12.65 15.65
C ILE A 159 8.33 -13.57 16.79
N ARG A 160 9.30 -13.95 17.60
CA ARG A 160 9.09 -14.72 18.84
C ARG A 160 9.69 -13.98 20.01
N HIS A 161 9.01 -14.02 21.14
CA HIS A 161 9.57 -13.49 22.38
C HIS A 161 10.60 -14.44 22.98
N ASP A 162 11.76 -13.88 23.36
CA ASP A 162 12.79 -14.49 24.17
C ASP A 162 13.39 -13.38 25.06
N PRO A 163 13.12 -13.37 26.37
CA PRO A 163 13.58 -12.33 27.29
C PRO A 163 15.11 -12.10 27.29
N ARG A 164 15.89 -13.09 26.83
CA ARG A 164 17.35 -13.01 26.78
C ARG A 164 17.88 -12.53 25.42
N ALA A 165 17.01 -12.31 24.45
CA ALA A 165 17.40 -11.86 23.13
C ALA A 165 17.57 -10.33 23.09
N ALA A 166 18.72 -9.90 22.61
CA ALA A 166 19.01 -8.53 22.25
C ALA A 166 19.55 -8.52 20.81
N ILE A 167 18.93 -7.73 19.95
CA ILE A 167 19.31 -7.58 18.55
C ILE A 167 19.63 -6.11 18.31
N THR A 168 20.77 -5.85 17.70
CA THR A 168 21.13 -4.53 17.17
C THR A 168 21.24 -4.61 15.65
N LEU A 169 20.36 -3.91 14.96
CA LEU A 169 20.33 -3.78 13.50
C LEU A 169 20.94 -2.43 13.12
N ARG A 170 22.04 -2.43 12.37
CA ARG A 170 22.77 -1.23 11.97
C ARG A 170 22.43 -0.83 10.54
N GLY A 171 21.87 0.35 10.36
CA GLY A 171 21.62 1.00 9.08
C GLY A 171 22.59 2.16 8.82
N ALA A 172 22.46 2.80 7.66
CA ALA A 172 23.23 4.01 7.34
C ALA A 172 22.79 5.23 8.17
N ASP A 173 21.49 5.30 8.49
CA ASP A 173 20.85 6.43 9.16
C ASP A 173 20.72 6.26 10.69
N GLY A 174 21.11 5.10 11.22
CA GLY A 174 21.06 4.80 12.64
C GLY A 174 21.00 3.30 12.96
N ASP A 175 20.95 3.01 14.26
CA ASP A 175 20.84 1.65 14.79
C ASP A 175 19.44 1.43 15.40
N LEU A 176 18.86 0.26 15.14
CA LEU A 176 17.61 -0.21 15.75
C LEU A 176 17.93 -1.33 16.74
N GLY A 177 17.64 -1.09 18.03
CA GLY A 177 17.73 -2.08 19.10
C GLY A 177 16.39 -2.75 19.35
N LEU A 178 16.37 -4.08 19.40
CA LEU A 178 15.21 -4.88 19.78
C LEU A 178 15.58 -5.76 20.97
N GLU A 179 14.85 -5.61 22.07
CA GLU A 179 15.04 -6.40 23.29
C GLU A 179 13.88 -7.37 23.48
N GLY A 180 14.16 -8.55 24.00
CA GLY A 180 13.16 -9.57 24.28
C GLY A 180 12.61 -10.27 23.04
N LEU A 181 13.16 -10.03 21.84
CA LEU A 181 12.60 -10.52 20.58
C LEU A 181 13.65 -11.24 19.73
N ARG A 182 13.22 -12.31 19.07
CA ARG A 182 13.93 -13.00 17.99
C ARG A 182 13.19 -12.82 16.68
N LEU A 183 13.95 -12.54 15.63
CA LEU A 183 13.48 -12.38 14.27
C LEU A 183 13.97 -13.53 13.39
N ARG A 184 13.11 -14.01 12.51
CA ARG A 184 13.45 -14.92 11.40
C ARG A 184 12.65 -14.51 10.17
N VAL A 185 13.28 -14.51 9.00
CA VAL A 185 12.65 -14.23 7.71
C VAL A 185 12.65 -15.50 6.87
N THR A 186 11.48 -15.92 6.42
CA THR A 186 11.29 -17.05 5.50
C THR A 186 10.73 -16.59 4.17
N SER A 187 10.70 -17.49 3.19
CA SER A 187 9.85 -17.31 2.01
C SER A 187 8.39 -17.23 2.42
N PHE A 188 7.55 -16.52 1.66
CA PHE A 188 6.11 -16.43 1.94
C PHE A 188 5.42 -17.81 1.88
N ASP A 189 5.85 -18.67 0.94
CA ASP A 189 5.30 -20.01 0.73
C ASP A 189 5.87 -21.07 1.70
N ALA A 190 6.87 -20.72 2.51
CA ALA A 190 7.42 -21.65 3.47
C ALA A 190 6.36 -21.93 4.56
N PRO A 191 6.11 -23.20 4.92
CA PRO A 191 5.18 -23.54 5.99
C PRO A 191 5.64 -22.86 7.29
N ASP A 192 4.67 -22.38 8.07
CA ASP A 192 4.91 -21.70 9.35
C ASP A 192 5.39 -22.71 10.40
N GLU A 193 6.66 -23.10 10.33
CA GLU A 193 7.30 -24.00 11.31
C GLU A 193 7.37 -23.39 12.71
N THR A 194 6.95 -22.13 12.88
CA THR A 194 6.85 -21.47 14.17
C THR A 194 5.81 -22.12 15.08
N ALA A 195 4.87 -22.89 14.51
CA ALA A 195 3.74 -23.51 15.22
C ALA A 195 4.08 -24.79 16.02
N GLU A 196 5.18 -25.50 15.75
CA GLU A 196 5.49 -26.76 16.43
C GLU A 196 6.97 -26.91 16.79
N ILE A 197 7.32 -26.47 18.01
CA ILE A 197 8.22 -27.27 18.84
C ILE A 197 7.37 -27.65 20.05
N PRO A 198 6.84 -28.90 20.13
CA PRO A 198 6.31 -29.36 21.40
C PRO A 198 7.47 -29.36 22.39
N ASP A 199 7.21 -28.85 23.59
CA ASP A 199 8.05 -29.01 24.78
C ASP A 199 8.29 -30.51 25.05
N ALA A 200 9.22 -31.10 24.30
CA ALA A 200 9.71 -32.46 24.51
C ALA A 200 10.92 -32.44 25.46
N GLU A 201 10.89 -31.57 26.47
CA GLU A 201 11.83 -31.55 27.58
C GLU A 201 11.07 -31.53 28.91
N SER A 202 10.11 -32.44 29.05
CA SER A 202 9.50 -32.79 30.34
C SER A 202 9.09 -34.26 30.37
N ARG A 203 10.04 -35.16 30.08
CA ARG A 203 9.94 -36.58 30.42
C ARG A 203 11.32 -37.26 30.47
N SER A 204 12.16 -36.80 31.39
CA SER A 204 13.25 -37.62 31.91
C SER A 204 13.36 -37.41 33.41
N ARG A 205 12.43 -38.06 34.13
CA ARG A 205 12.64 -38.41 35.53
C ARG A 205 13.09 -39.87 35.54
N PRO A 206 14.34 -40.20 35.87
CA PRO A 206 14.75 -41.58 36.05
C PRO A 206 14.03 -42.13 37.28
N ALA A 207 13.29 -43.23 37.12
CA ALA A 207 12.76 -44.00 38.23
C ALA A 207 13.95 -44.69 38.94
N PRO A 208 14.08 -44.58 40.28
CA PRO A 208 15.11 -45.34 40.97
C PRO A 208 14.78 -46.84 40.93
N ALA A 209 15.79 -47.61 40.54
CA ALA A 209 15.81 -49.06 40.60
C ALA A 209 15.79 -49.56 42.05
N SER A 210 14.93 -50.52 42.32
CA SER A 210 14.99 -51.45 43.46
C SER A 210 14.19 -52.67 42.98
N GLY A 211 14.82 -53.75 42.48
CA GLY A 211 15.40 -54.84 43.27
C GLY A 211 14.25 -55.69 43.86
N THR A 212 14.08 -57.00 43.67
CA THR A 212 14.83 -58.16 43.16
C THR A 212 13.77 -59.31 43.08
N PRO A 213 13.94 -60.41 42.31
CA PRO A 213 12.82 -61.26 41.90
C PRO A 213 12.63 -62.59 42.67
N LEU A 214 11.44 -63.21 42.44
CA LEU A 214 11.00 -64.62 42.61
C LEU A 214 10.63 -65.13 44.04
N PRO A 215 9.91 -66.28 44.22
CA PRO A 215 9.16 -67.14 43.26
C PRO A 215 7.76 -67.69 43.75
N PHE A 216 7.05 -68.36 42.81
CA PHE A 216 6.09 -69.49 42.93
C PHE A 216 5.00 -69.55 44.05
N ALA A 217 3.73 -69.72 43.63
CA ALA A 217 2.86 -70.81 44.07
C ALA A 217 1.65 -71.00 43.12
N ARG A 218 1.22 -72.25 43.00
CA ARG A 218 0.20 -72.85 42.13
C ARG A 218 -1.05 -73.18 42.97
N GLU A 219 -2.18 -73.44 42.30
CA GLU A 219 -3.44 -74.10 42.79
C GLU A 219 -4.34 -73.24 43.72
N ASP A 220 -5.67 -73.22 43.61
CA ASP A 220 -6.67 -74.10 42.96
C ASP A 220 -7.71 -73.33 42.12
#